data_AF-A0A376ZQT3-F1
#
_entry.id   AF-A0A376ZQT3-F1
#
_cell.length_a   1.000
_cell.length_b   1.000
_cell.length_c   1.000
_cell.angle_alpha   90.00
_cell.angle_beta   90.00
_cell.angle_gamma   90.00
#
_symmetry.space_group_name_H-M   'P 1'
#
loop_
_entity.id
_entity.type
_entity.pdbx_description
1 polymer ?
#
loop_
_entity_poly.entity_id
_entity_poly.type
_entity_poly.pdbx_seq_one_letter_code
_entity_poly.pdbx_strand_id
1 'polypeptide(L)'
;MADLQLVSDDLGELQRQAAEFTPNKDKAAIGENILGLRLLCLYGLKGAAAYMEHAHVLGQYDNDIYAQYHKIMAWLGTWPADMNALLSVQWKSAR
;
A
#
# COMPACT_ATOMS: atom_id res chain seq x y z
N MET A 1 12.50 -2.25 6.07
CA MET A 1 11.32 -3.11 6.36
C MET A 1 11.54 -4.58 5.99
N ALA A 2 12.69 -4.98 5.42
CA ALA A 2 12.97 -6.38 5.07
C ALA A 2 13.28 -7.31 6.26
N ASP A 3 13.06 -6.86 7.50
CA ASP A 3 13.39 -7.60 8.75
C ASP A 3 12.27 -7.43 9.79
N LEU A 4 11.01 -7.53 9.37
CA LEU A 4 9.89 -7.51 10.33
C LEU A 4 9.90 -8.82 11.13
N GLN A 5 10.20 -8.72 12.43
CA GLN A 5 10.13 -9.85 13.36
C GLN A 5 8.91 -9.72 14.25
N LEU A 6 8.23 -10.84 14.50
CA LEU A 6 7.15 -10.88 15.49
C LEU A 6 7.76 -10.73 16.88
N VAL A 7 7.21 -9.82 17.69
CA VAL A 7 7.73 -9.54 19.03
C VAL A 7 7.36 -10.62 20.06
N SER A 8 6.34 -11.44 19.76
CA SER A 8 5.83 -12.48 20.66
C SER A 8 4.86 -13.43 19.92
N ASP A 9 4.54 -14.56 20.54
CA ASP A 9 3.43 -15.43 20.17
C ASP A 9 2.12 -15.09 20.92
N ASP A 10 2.16 -14.12 21.85
CA ASP A 10 0.97 -13.62 22.53
C ASP A 10 0.14 -12.70 21.62
N LEU A 11 -1.16 -12.97 21.52
CA LEU A 11 -2.07 -12.20 20.65
C LEU A 11 -2.17 -10.73 21.06
N GLY A 12 -2.16 -10.45 22.37
CA GLY A 12 -2.23 -9.08 22.88
C GLY A 12 -0.99 -8.27 22.52
N GLU A 13 0.17 -8.90 22.58
CA GLU A 13 1.44 -8.29 22.18
C GLU A 13 1.53 -8.09 20.66
N LEU A 14 1.07 -9.06 19.86
CA LEU A 14 0.97 -8.91 18.41
C LEU A 14 0.02 -7.77 18.00
N GLN A 15 -1.10 -7.61 18.69
CA GLN A 15 -2.03 -6.52 18.43
C GLN A 15 -1.41 -5.15 18.75
N ARG A 16 -0.59 -5.06 19.82
CA ARG A 16 0.18 -3.86 20.14
C ARG A 16 1.20 -3.55 19.04
N GLN A 17 1.94 -4.55 18.56
CA GLN A 17 2.88 -4.39 17.44
C GLN A 17 2.16 -3.90 16.17
N ALA A 18 0.98 -4.44 15.85
CA ALA A 18 0.22 -4.05 14.67
C ALA A 18 -0.16 -2.55 14.65
N ALA A 19 -0.27 -1.91 15.83
CA ALA A 19 -0.55 -0.48 15.92
C ALA A 19 0.51 0.38 15.20
N GLU A 20 1.77 -0.06 15.15
CA GLU A 20 2.88 0.62 14.46
C GLU A 20 2.75 0.60 12.92
N PHE A 21 1.88 -0.25 12.40
CA PHE A 21 1.62 -0.44 10.97
C PHE A 21 0.26 0.12 10.54
N THR A 22 -0.46 0.76 11.46
CA THR A 22 -1.72 1.43 11.13
C THR A 22 -1.50 2.51 10.06
N PRO A 23 -2.31 2.56 8.99
CA PRO A 23 -2.12 3.54 7.91
C PRO A 23 -2.18 5.01 8.35
N ASN A 24 -2.78 5.29 9.51
CA ASN A 24 -2.99 6.62 10.08
C ASN A 24 -2.03 6.97 11.25
N LYS A 25 -1.00 6.16 11.50
CA LYS A 25 -0.08 6.34 12.64
C LYS A 25 0.56 7.72 12.74
N ASP A 26 0.80 8.37 11.61
CA ASP A 26 1.47 9.67 11.50
C ASP A 26 0.52 10.81 11.11
N LYS A 27 -0.80 10.61 11.22
CA LYS A 27 -1.84 11.59 10.81
C LYS A 27 -1.56 13.01 11.30
N ALA A 28 -1.16 13.15 12.58
CA ALA A 28 -0.88 14.46 13.18
C ALA A 28 0.30 15.20 12.51
N ALA A 29 1.27 14.46 11.96
CA ALA A 29 2.45 15.04 11.31
C ALA A 29 2.20 15.37 9.83
N ILE A 30 1.45 14.52 9.10
CA ILE A 30 1.26 14.66 7.65
C ILE A 30 -0.03 15.40 7.25
N GLY A 31 -0.97 15.55 8.18
CA GLY A 31 -2.27 16.15 7.91
C GLY A 31 -3.22 15.28 7.08
N GLU A 32 -4.46 15.74 6.95
CA GLU A 32 -5.55 14.93 6.38
C GLU A 32 -5.44 14.73 4.87
N ASN A 33 -4.92 15.72 4.14
CA ASN A 33 -4.78 15.65 2.68
C ASN A 33 -3.78 14.56 2.26
N ILE A 34 -2.60 14.52 2.90
CA ILE A 34 -1.57 13.51 2.59
C ILE A 34 -2.03 12.13 3.03
N LEU A 35 -2.67 12.03 4.21
CA LEU A 35 -3.27 10.77 4.66
C LEU A 35 -4.33 10.28 3.67
N GLY A 36 -5.22 11.17 3.22
CA GLY A 36 -6.26 10.87 2.24
C GLY A 36 -5.67 10.35 0.93
N LEU A 37 -4.61 10.98 0.43
CA LEU A 37 -3.92 10.53 -0.78
C LEU A 37 -3.23 9.17 -0.61
N ARG A 38 -2.59 8.90 0.53
CA ARG A 38 -2.00 7.57 0.83
C ARG A 38 -3.07 6.49 0.86
N LEU A 39 -4.19 6.76 1.53
CA LEU A 39 -5.32 5.83 1.62
C LEU A 39 -5.93 5.60 0.24
N LEU A 40 -6.12 6.66 -0.53
CA LEU A 40 -6.61 6.58 -1.89
C LEU A 40 -5.71 5.68 -2.76
N CYS A 41 -4.38 5.84 -2.70
CA CYS A 41 -3.44 4.94 -3.38
C CYS A 41 -3.56 3.50 -2.88
N LEU A 42 -3.62 3.30 -1.56
CA LEU A 42 -3.70 1.97 -0.94
C LEU A 42 -4.97 1.22 -1.38
N TYR A 43 -6.12 1.88 -1.34
CA TYR A 43 -7.39 1.28 -1.74
C TYR A 43 -7.50 1.12 -3.26
N GLY A 44 -6.91 2.03 -4.04
CA GLY A 44 -6.73 1.85 -5.49
C GLY A 44 -5.94 0.59 -5.84
N LEU A 45 -4.80 0.37 -5.16
CA LEU A 45 -3.99 -0.85 -5.34
C LEU A 45 -4.73 -2.13 -4.93
N LYS A 46 -5.60 -2.09 -3.92
CA LYS A 46 -6.44 -3.24 -3.55
C LYS A 46 -7.44 -3.58 -4.66
N GLY A 47 -8.06 -2.55 -5.26
CA GLY A 47 -8.94 -2.72 -6.41
C GLY A 47 -8.19 -3.28 -7.63
N ALA A 48 -7.02 -2.72 -7.95
CA ALA A 48 -6.17 -3.20 -9.03
C ALA A 48 -5.78 -4.68 -8.83
N ALA A 49 -5.38 -5.10 -7.63
CA ALA A 49 -5.10 -6.52 -7.34
C ALA A 49 -6.30 -7.43 -7.58
N ALA A 50 -7.52 -7.01 -7.22
CA ALA A 50 -8.71 -7.81 -7.45
C ALA A 50 -8.97 -8.02 -8.97
N TYR A 51 -8.78 -6.98 -9.78
CA TYR A 51 -8.89 -7.10 -11.24
C TYR A 51 -7.76 -7.92 -11.86
N MET A 52 -6.52 -7.75 -11.35
CA MET A 52 -5.37 -8.56 -11.79
C MET A 52 -5.59 -10.04 -11.51
N GLU A 53 -6.09 -10.39 -10.32
CA GLU A 53 -6.44 -11.76 -9.97
C GLU A 53 -7.57 -12.30 -10.85
N HIS A 54 -8.62 -11.51 -11.08
CA HIS A 54 -9.71 -11.92 -11.96
C HIS A 54 -9.23 -12.19 -13.39
N ALA A 55 -8.37 -11.33 -13.93
CA ALA A 55 -7.74 -11.52 -15.23
C ALA A 55 -6.84 -12.78 -15.23
N HIS A 56 -6.06 -12.99 -14.16
CA HIS A 56 -5.17 -14.15 -14.03
C HIS A 56 -5.93 -15.48 -14.08
N VAL A 57 -7.05 -15.58 -13.38
CA VAL A 57 -7.95 -16.75 -13.40
C VAL A 57 -8.48 -17.04 -14.81
N LEU A 58 -8.63 -16.02 -15.65
CA LEU A 58 -9.04 -16.14 -17.06
C LEU A 58 -7.86 -16.38 -18.02
N GLY A 59 -6.64 -16.59 -17.50
CA GLY A 59 -5.42 -16.76 -18.29
C GLY A 59 -4.88 -15.47 -18.91
N GLN A 60 -5.39 -14.30 -18.49
CA GLN A 60 -4.96 -12.99 -18.95
C GLN A 60 -4.03 -12.37 -17.90
N TYR A 61 -2.73 -12.35 -18.17
CA TYR A 61 -1.76 -11.72 -17.28
C TYR A 61 -0.60 -11.11 -18.06
N ASP A 62 0.03 -10.12 -17.45
CA ASP A 62 1.22 -9.46 -17.97
C ASP A 62 2.21 -9.26 -16.81
N ASN A 63 3.40 -9.82 -16.96
CA ASN A 63 4.45 -9.76 -15.93
C ASN A 63 4.97 -8.33 -15.72
N ASP A 64 4.94 -7.47 -16.72
CA ASP A 64 5.37 -6.07 -16.60
C ASP A 64 4.36 -5.27 -15.76
N ILE A 65 3.06 -5.57 -15.90
CA ILE A 65 2.01 -4.99 -15.05
C ILE A 65 2.21 -5.45 -13.60
N TYR A 66 2.50 -6.74 -13.38
CA TYR A 66 2.74 -7.28 -12.03
C TYR A 66 3.98 -6.66 -11.39
N ALA A 67 5.07 -6.53 -12.16
CA ALA A 67 6.28 -5.88 -11.69
C ALA A 67 6.04 -4.41 -11.35
N GLN A 68 5.26 -3.68 -12.15
CA GLN A 68 4.90 -2.29 -11.84
C GLN A 68 4.04 -2.21 -10.58
N TYR A 69 3.04 -3.08 -10.43
CA TYR A 69 2.18 -3.17 -9.26
C TYR A 69 3.00 -3.36 -7.98
N HIS A 70 3.91 -4.33 -7.96
CA HIS A 70 4.80 -4.57 -6.82
C HIS A 70 5.74 -3.41 -6.52
N LYS A 71 6.25 -2.71 -7.55
CA LYS A 71 7.07 -1.50 -7.37
C LYS A 71 6.29 -0.39 -6.67
N ILE A 72 5.04 -0.16 -7.10
CA ILE A 72 4.18 0.87 -6.48
C ILE A 72 3.84 0.48 -5.04
N MET A 73 3.50 -0.80 -4.79
CA MET A 73 3.24 -1.30 -3.44
C MET A 73 4.44 -1.13 -2.51
N ALA A 74 5.63 -1.50 -2.98
CA ALA A 74 6.87 -1.34 -2.21
C ALA A 74 7.16 0.14 -1.91
N TRP A 75 6.97 1.03 -2.88
CA TRP A 75 7.11 2.47 -2.69
C TRP A 75 6.10 3.04 -1.70
N LEU A 76 4.82 2.64 -1.78
CA LEU A 76 3.82 3.10 -0.82
C LEU A 76 4.16 2.65 0.62
N GLY A 77 4.80 1.48 0.76
CA GLY A 77 5.33 0.96 2.02
C GLY A 77 6.48 1.78 2.62
N THR A 78 7.09 2.72 1.87
CA THR A 78 8.09 3.66 2.41
C THR A 78 7.47 4.92 3.03
N TRP A 79 6.14 4.95 3.21
CA TRP A 79 5.39 6.05 3.82
C TRP A 79 5.63 7.42 3.14
N PRO A 80 5.39 7.55 1.82
CA PRO A 80 5.61 8.80 1.09
C PRO A 80 4.69 9.92 1.57
N ALA A 81 5.22 11.10 1.86
CA ALA A 81 4.45 12.27 2.31
C ALA A 81 4.37 13.40 1.28
N ASP A 82 5.02 13.25 0.11
CA ASP A 82 5.00 14.24 -0.95
C ASP A 82 3.69 14.15 -1.76
N MET A 83 2.98 15.29 -1.86
CA MET A 83 1.69 15.37 -2.54
C MET A 83 1.78 15.05 -4.02
N ASN A 84 2.80 15.58 -4.72
CA ASN A 84 2.95 15.41 -6.16
C ASN A 84 3.29 13.95 -6.50
N ALA A 85 4.13 13.32 -5.70
CA ALA A 85 4.48 11.90 -5.85
C ALA A 85 3.25 11.02 -5.66
N LEU A 86 2.43 11.27 -4.63
CA LEU A 86 1.18 10.54 -4.37
C LEU A 86 0.17 10.73 -5.51
N LEU A 87 -0.01 11.96 -6.00
CA LEU A 87 -0.86 12.22 -7.17
C LEU A 87 -0.34 11.47 -8.40
N SER A 88 0.96 11.49 -8.67
CA SER A 88 1.54 10.83 -9.83
C SER A 88 1.28 9.32 -9.88
N VAL A 89 1.22 8.66 -8.72
CA VAL A 89 0.91 7.23 -8.62
C VAL A 89 -0.57 6.97 -8.92
N GLN A 90 -1.48 7.83 -8.46
CA GLN A 90 -2.89 7.73 -8.81
C GLN A 90 -3.12 7.76 -10.31
N TRP A 91 -2.43 8.66 -11.03
CA TRP A 91 -2.54 8.74 -12.48
C TRP A 91 -2.03 7.48 -13.20
N LYS A 92 -1.01 6.80 -12.65
CA LYS A 92 -0.45 5.58 -13.23
C LYS A 92 -1.34 4.36 -12.99
N SER A 93 -1.98 4.27 -11.81
CA SER A 93 -2.89 3.17 -11.49
C SER A 93 -4.24 3.25 -12.22
N ALA A 94 -4.60 4.41 -12.76
CA ALA A 94 -5.87 4.65 -13.45
C ALA A 94 -5.79 4.48 -14.99
N ARG A 95 -4.61 4.13 -15.52
CA ARG A 95 -4.38 3.79 -16.93
C ARG A 95 -4.16 2.30 -17.06
#